data_AF-A0A2D9T306-F1
#
_entry.id   AF-A0A2D9T306-F1
#
_cell.length_a   1.000
_cell.length_b   1.000
_cell.length_c   1.000
_cell.angle_alpha   90.00
_cell.angle_beta   90.00
_cell.angle_gamma   90.00
#
_symmetry.space_group_name_H-M   'P 1'
#
loop_
_entity.id
_entity.type
_entity.pdbx_description
1 polymer ?
#
loop_
_entity_poly.entity_id
_entity_poly.type
_entity_poly.pdbx_seq_one_letter_code
_entity_poly.pdbx_strand_id
1 'polypeptide(L)'
;MGPMLRALPLCLLSVSLLGACSDIESYRGDYVGEVAGAVACEQEPCSFIRRGFTGGTTLSLRAFDPSIQTADSSAGVAPGFLTTSDAQCGDGTETLLDEPLRPIAPLAHDALSILELPGSTRVRTYVYALEPERGPLAGRTAMVFVTLLEEQEIEVRVVSGDGAEDCPGLPFRDPPEDECAARAAGTCDFYGLFELDPA
;
A
#
# COMPACT_ATOMS: atom_id res chain seq x y z
N MET A 1 62.26 -45.60 7.38
CA MET A 1 61.29 -45.47 6.27
C MET A 1 59.92 -45.84 6.79
N GLY A 2 58.98 -44.89 6.75
CA GLY A 2 57.58 -45.08 7.12
C GLY A 2 56.94 -43.75 7.50
N PRO A 3 56.26 -43.05 6.57
CA PRO A 3 55.45 -41.89 6.93
C PRO A 3 54.05 -42.35 7.31
N MET A 4 53.64 -42.11 8.55
CA MET A 4 52.23 -42.16 8.94
C MET A 4 51.67 -40.73 8.91
N LEU A 5 51.10 -40.37 7.76
CA LEU A 5 50.08 -39.33 7.66
C LEU A 5 48.75 -39.94 8.13
N ARG A 6 48.05 -39.28 9.06
CA ARG A 6 46.59 -39.38 9.27
C ARG A 6 46.16 -38.18 10.13
N ALA A 7 45.70 -37.13 9.48
CA ALA A 7 44.29 -36.84 9.18
C ALA A 7 43.64 -36.09 10.36
N LEU A 8 43.72 -34.75 10.27
CA LEU A 8 42.99 -33.80 11.11
C LEU A 8 41.50 -33.85 10.73
N PRO A 9 40.54 -34.06 11.65
CA PRO A 9 39.14 -33.87 11.31
C PRO A 9 38.85 -32.37 11.33
N LEU A 10 38.77 -31.80 10.13
CA LEU A 10 38.20 -30.48 9.88
C LEU A 10 36.69 -30.58 10.16
N CYS A 11 36.27 -30.35 11.40
CA CYS A 11 34.85 -30.17 11.72
C CYS A 11 34.38 -28.91 11.01
N LEU A 12 33.76 -29.11 9.84
CA LEU A 12 32.96 -28.11 9.14
C LEU A 12 31.87 -27.62 10.10
N LEU A 13 32.08 -26.43 10.67
CA LEU A 13 31.01 -25.60 11.19
C LEU A 13 30.23 -25.06 9.98
N SER A 14 29.43 -25.94 9.36
CA SER A 14 28.33 -25.54 8.49
C SER A 14 27.24 -24.94 9.38
N VAL A 15 27.49 -23.71 9.83
CA VAL A 15 26.45 -22.84 10.39
C VAL A 15 25.49 -22.59 9.24
N SER A 16 24.35 -23.25 9.32
CA SER A 16 23.20 -23.07 8.45
C SER A 16 22.76 -21.61 8.54
N LEU A 17 23.32 -20.77 7.67
CA LEU A 17 22.69 -19.54 7.20
C LEU A 17 21.44 -19.95 6.39
N LEU A 18 20.44 -20.48 7.09
CA LEU A 18 19.06 -20.38 6.63
C LEU A 18 18.69 -18.91 6.82
N GLY A 19 19.18 -18.08 5.91
CA GLY A 19 18.60 -16.77 5.70
C GLY A 19 17.11 -17.01 5.48
N ALA A 20 16.29 -16.42 6.33
CA ALA A 20 14.86 -16.35 6.12
C ALA A 20 14.63 -15.65 4.78
N CYS A 21 14.49 -16.43 3.70
CA CYS A 21 13.76 -15.95 2.55
C CYS A 21 12.35 -15.71 3.09
N SER A 22 12.03 -14.45 3.38
CA SER A 22 10.66 -14.04 3.63
C SER A 22 9.86 -14.45 2.39
N ASP A 23 8.98 -15.43 2.56
CA ASP A 23 8.20 -16.00 1.48
C ASP A 23 7.14 -14.98 1.07
N ILE A 24 7.49 -14.06 0.17
CA ILE A 24 6.59 -13.02 -0.30
C ILE A 24 5.33 -13.61 -0.96
N GLU A 25 5.38 -14.86 -1.43
CA GLU A 25 4.21 -15.54 -1.98
C GLU A 25 3.11 -15.76 -0.95
N SER A 26 3.43 -15.77 0.35
CA SER A 26 2.42 -15.87 1.41
C SER A 26 1.50 -14.66 1.47
N TYR A 27 1.86 -13.55 0.82
CA TYR A 27 1.04 -12.34 0.76
C TYR A 27 0.10 -12.31 -0.45
N ARG A 28 0.02 -13.40 -1.23
CA ARG A 28 -0.91 -13.49 -2.34
C ARG A 28 -2.34 -13.65 -1.81
N GLY A 29 -3.26 -12.75 -2.18
CA GLY A 29 -4.64 -12.86 -1.74
C GLY A 29 -5.47 -11.59 -1.85
N ASP A 30 -6.60 -11.61 -1.16
CA ASP A 30 -7.50 -10.47 -0.98
C ASP A 30 -7.30 -9.90 0.43
N TYR A 31 -7.38 -8.58 0.54
CA TYR A 31 -7.14 -7.83 1.76
C TYR A 31 -8.17 -6.71 1.91
N VAL A 32 -8.52 -6.38 3.15
CA VAL A 32 -9.46 -5.30 3.46
C VAL A 32 -9.09 -4.63 4.78
N GLY A 33 -9.37 -3.35 4.89
CA GLY A 33 -9.18 -2.64 6.13
C GLY A 33 -9.55 -1.17 6.05
N GLU A 34 -9.26 -0.44 7.12
CA GLU A 34 -9.71 0.92 7.34
C GLU A 34 -8.58 1.93 7.17
N VAL A 35 -8.95 3.17 6.86
CA VAL A 35 -7.99 4.27 6.87
C VAL A 35 -7.52 4.56 8.30
N ALA A 36 -6.20 4.65 8.48
CA ALA A 36 -5.59 5.02 9.74
C ALA A 36 -5.96 6.46 10.15
N GLY A 37 -5.88 6.72 11.46
CA GLY A 37 -6.27 8.01 12.02
C GLY A 37 -7.79 8.23 12.09
N ALA A 38 -8.59 7.16 12.09
CA ALA A 38 -10.04 7.21 12.30
C ALA A 38 -10.45 7.71 13.71
N VAL A 39 -9.53 7.74 14.67
CA VAL A 39 -9.78 8.20 16.04
C VAL A 39 -10.06 9.72 16.05
N ALA A 40 -11.19 10.10 16.66
CA ALA A 40 -11.69 11.47 16.70
C ALA A 40 -10.62 12.47 17.15
N CYS A 41 -10.35 13.44 16.29
CA CYS A 41 -9.49 14.58 16.62
C CYS A 41 -10.38 15.73 17.05
N GLU A 42 -10.07 16.32 18.20
CA GLU A 42 -10.82 17.47 18.73
C GLU A 42 -10.39 18.80 18.08
N GLN A 43 -9.27 18.83 17.33
CA GLN A 43 -8.69 20.03 16.72
C GLN A 43 -8.01 19.73 15.36
N GLU A 44 -8.19 20.65 14.40
CA GLU A 44 -7.63 20.61 13.03
C GLU A 44 -6.17 21.15 12.97
N PRO A 45 -5.32 20.63 12.06
CA PRO A 45 -5.59 19.54 11.12
C PRO A 45 -5.56 18.17 11.82
N CYS A 46 -6.63 17.38 11.63
CA CYS A 46 -6.88 16.14 12.39
C CYS A 46 -5.76 15.09 12.25
N SER A 47 -5.09 14.98 11.10
CA SER A 47 -3.92 14.12 10.99
C SER A 47 -3.10 14.42 9.74
N PHE A 48 -1.77 14.47 9.88
CA PHE A 48 -0.88 14.46 8.72
C PHE A 48 -0.92 13.12 7.95
N ILE A 49 -1.55 12.08 8.52
CA ILE A 49 -1.64 10.75 7.91
C ILE A 49 -2.91 10.52 7.08
N ARG A 50 -3.83 11.48 7.02
CA ARG A 50 -5.08 11.37 6.23
C ARG A 50 -5.55 12.73 5.71
N ARG A 51 -5.77 12.83 4.39
CA ARG A 51 -6.34 13.96 3.65
C ARG A 51 -7.19 13.44 2.49
N GLY A 52 -8.34 14.05 2.25
CA GLY A 52 -9.24 13.63 1.15
C GLY A 52 -9.97 12.30 1.37
N PHE A 53 -9.63 11.51 2.40
CA PHE A 53 -10.35 10.31 2.82
C PHE A 53 -11.10 10.55 4.14
N THR A 54 -12.28 9.96 4.27
CA THR A 54 -13.14 10.07 5.46
C THR A 54 -12.71 9.07 6.51
N GLY A 55 -13.02 9.31 7.79
CA GLY A 55 -12.61 8.41 8.87
C GLY A 55 -13.18 6.99 8.75
N GLY A 56 -14.32 6.82 8.08
CA GLY A 56 -14.93 5.52 7.79
C GLY A 56 -14.60 4.94 6.41
N THR A 57 -13.61 5.50 5.69
CA THR A 57 -13.20 4.93 4.40
C THR A 57 -12.50 3.60 4.62
N THR A 58 -12.98 2.56 3.94
CA THR A 58 -12.31 1.27 3.83
C THR A 58 -11.63 1.13 2.47
N LEU A 59 -10.56 0.34 2.42
CA LEU A 59 -9.87 -0.04 1.20
C LEU A 59 -9.88 -1.56 1.07
N SER A 60 -10.21 -2.05 -0.12
CA SER A 60 -10.05 -3.44 -0.52
C SER A 60 -8.93 -3.53 -1.55
N LEU A 61 -7.99 -4.43 -1.31
CA LEU A 61 -6.95 -4.83 -2.24
C LEU A 61 -7.25 -6.27 -2.69
N ARG A 62 -7.62 -6.45 -3.96
CA ARG A 62 -8.04 -7.75 -4.49
C ARG A 62 -7.01 -8.35 -5.43
N ALA A 63 -6.96 -9.67 -5.45
CA ALA A 63 -6.11 -10.49 -6.28
C ALA A 63 -4.64 -10.03 -6.24
N PHE A 64 -4.16 -9.67 -5.06
CA PHE A 64 -2.80 -9.20 -4.89
C PHE A 64 -1.83 -10.35 -5.12
N ASP A 65 -0.80 -10.10 -5.92
CA ASP A 65 0.26 -11.03 -6.22
C ASP A 65 1.60 -10.27 -6.28
N PRO A 66 2.41 -10.33 -5.20
CA PRO A 66 3.69 -9.63 -5.11
C PRO A 66 4.78 -10.21 -6.02
N SER A 67 4.51 -11.35 -6.69
CA SER A 67 5.40 -11.97 -7.65
C SER A 67 5.33 -11.33 -9.04
N ILE A 68 4.21 -10.63 -9.34
CA ILE A 68 4.00 -9.99 -10.63
C ILE A 68 4.87 -8.74 -10.72
N GLN A 69 5.88 -8.79 -11.59
CA GLN A 69 6.82 -7.69 -11.82
C GLN A 69 6.52 -6.93 -13.12
N THR A 70 7.25 -5.84 -13.33
CA THR A 70 7.15 -4.96 -14.50
C THR A 70 7.21 -5.70 -15.85
N ALA A 71 8.01 -6.77 -15.96
CA ALA A 71 8.08 -7.59 -17.17
C ALA A 71 6.76 -8.32 -17.44
N ASP A 72 6.10 -8.83 -16.40
CA ASP A 72 4.81 -9.53 -16.51
C ASP A 72 3.66 -8.55 -16.71
N SER A 73 3.76 -7.33 -16.17
CA SER A 73 2.77 -6.26 -16.40
C SER A 73 2.77 -5.72 -17.82
N SER A 74 3.85 -5.90 -18.59
CA SER A 74 3.83 -5.61 -20.03
C SER A 74 2.91 -6.54 -20.82
N ALA A 75 2.51 -7.68 -20.24
CA ALA A 75 1.48 -8.58 -20.75
C ALA A 75 0.05 -8.19 -20.29
N GLY A 76 -0.12 -7.04 -19.64
CA GLY A 76 -1.42 -6.52 -19.19
C GLY A 76 -1.91 -7.11 -17.87
N VAL A 77 -1.06 -7.82 -17.11
CA VAL A 77 -1.43 -8.39 -15.81
C VAL A 77 -1.06 -7.42 -14.69
N ALA A 78 -2.06 -6.98 -13.92
CA ALA A 78 -1.87 -6.13 -12.75
C ALA A 78 -1.51 -6.97 -11.51
N PRO A 79 -0.59 -6.51 -10.65
CA PRO A 79 -0.29 -7.16 -9.37
C PRO A 79 -1.44 -7.12 -8.35
N GLY A 80 -2.53 -6.41 -8.61
CA GLY A 80 -3.69 -6.30 -7.72
C GLY A 80 -4.58 -5.12 -8.11
N PHE A 81 -5.73 -5.02 -7.47
CA PHE A 81 -6.75 -3.99 -7.75
C PHE A 81 -7.21 -3.31 -6.46
N LEU A 82 -7.31 -1.98 -6.47
CA LEU A 82 -7.76 -1.20 -5.33
C LEU A 82 -9.17 -0.66 -5.52
N THR A 83 -10.00 -0.84 -4.49
CA THR A 83 -11.33 -0.22 -4.40
C THR A 83 -11.48 0.40 -3.01
N THR A 84 -11.94 1.64 -2.96
CA THR A 84 -12.34 2.27 -1.70
C THR A 84 -13.85 2.22 -1.55
N SER A 85 -14.37 2.08 -0.33
CA SER A 85 -15.77 2.38 -0.02
C SER A 85 -15.89 3.34 1.14
N ASP A 86 -16.86 4.24 1.06
CA ASP A 86 -17.08 5.28 2.05
C ASP A 86 -18.54 5.29 2.50
N ALA A 87 -18.78 4.75 3.69
CA ALA A 87 -20.13 4.68 4.26
C ALA A 87 -20.70 6.06 4.61
N GLN A 88 -19.86 7.11 4.73
CA GLN A 88 -20.28 8.43 5.22
C GLN A 88 -20.80 9.34 4.11
N CYS A 89 -20.29 9.21 2.88
CA CYS A 89 -20.76 10.00 1.73
C CYS A 89 -21.71 9.22 0.79
N GLY A 90 -21.98 7.95 1.08
CA GLY A 90 -22.95 7.11 0.35
C GLY A 90 -22.38 6.46 -0.92
N ASP A 91 -23.20 5.59 -1.53
CA ASP A 91 -22.82 4.83 -2.73
C ASP A 91 -22.44 5.75 -3.91
N GLY A 92 -21.43 5.35 -4.70
CA GLY A 92 -20.97 6.16 -5.84
C GLY A 92 -19.95 7.25 -5.48
N THR A 93 -19.48 7.29 -4.24
CA THR A 93 -18.43 8.22 -3.77
C THR A 93 -17.05 7.56 -3.61
N GLU A 94 -16.89 6.39 -4.22
CA GLU A 94 -15.63 5.66 -4.23
C GLU A 94 -14.54 6.53 -4.86
N THR A 95 -13.45 6.71 -4.12
CA THR A 95 -12.26 7.44 -4.58
C THR A 95 -11.45 6.62 -5.58
N LEU A 96 -11.40 5.30 -5.35
CA LEU A 96 -10.82 4.29 -6.24
C LEU A 96 -11.87 3.23 -6.53
N LEU A 97 -12.01 2.84 -7.80
CA LEU A 97 -13.00 1.87 -8.23
C LEU A 97 -12.39 0.81 -9.16
N ASP A 98 -11.95 -0.28 -8.55
CA ASP A 98 -11.28 -1.41 -9.22
C ASP A 98 -10.02 -0.99 -9.98
N GLU A 99 -9.23 -0.11 -9.37
CA GLU A 99 -8.08 0.51 -10.01
C GLU A 99 -6.87 -0.43 -10.01
N PRO A 100 -6.32 -0.80 -11.19
CA PRO A 100 -5.22 -1.75 -11.27
C PRO A 100 -3.91 -1.11 -10.78
N LEU A 101 -3.18 -1.80 -9.92
CA LEU A 101 -1.82 -1.43 -9.56
C LEU A 101 -0.93 -1.53 -10.81
N ARG A 102 -0.23 -0.44 -11.15
CA ARG A 102 0.70 -0.40 -12.29
C ARG A 102 2.13 -0.31 -11.80
N PRO A 103 2.97 -1.34 -12.02
CA PRO A 103 4.39 -1.25 -11.70
C PRO A 103 5.08 -0.13 -12.47
N ILE A 104 5.89 0.66 -11.76
CA ILE A 104 6.64 1.76 -12.35
C ILE A 104 7.96 1.20 -12.89
N ALA A 105 8.04 1.01 -14.22
CA ALA A 105 9.15 0.32 -14.89
C ALA A 105 10.56 0.81 -14.47
N PRO A 106 10.85 2.11 -14.38
CA PRO A 106 12.16 2.59 -13.92
C PRO A 106 12.49 2.22 -12.47
N LEU A 107 11.49 2.11 -11.59
CA LEU A 107 11.72 1.85 -10.17
C LEU A 107 12.03 0.39 -9.88
N ALA A 108 11.60 -0.56 -10.71
CA ALA A 108 11.82 -1.99 -10.48
C ALA A 108 13.30 -2.42 -10.49
N HIS A 109 14.20 -1.59 -11.01
CA HIS A 109 15.64 -1.84 -11.05
C HIS A 109 16.45 -0.75 -10.32
N ASP A 110 15.77 0.20 -9.67
CA ASP A 110 16.40 1.34 -9.00
C ASP A 110 16.58 1.05 -7.50
N ALA A 111 17.53 1.73 -6.85
CA ALA A 111 17.71 1.63 -5.39
C ALA A 111 16.45 2.03 -4.60
N LEU A 112 15.58 2.88 -5.18
CA LEU A 112 14.27 3.22 -4.63
C LEU A 112 13.27 2.06 -4.64
N SER A 113 13.55 0.93 -5.33
CA SER A 113 12.82 -0.34 -5.12
C SER A 113 13.04 -0.92 -3.73
N ILE A 114 14.13 -0.53 -3.06
CA ILE A 114 14.47 -0.94 -1.70
C ILE A 114 14.18 0.25 -0.79
N LEU A 115 12.92 0.72 -0.82
CA LEU A 115 12.49 1.75 0.11
C LEU A 115 12.36 1.12 1.51
N GLU A 116 13.40 1.29 2.33
CA GLU A 116 13.35 0.93 3.75
C GLU A 116 12.67 2.06 4.53
N LEU A 117 11.37 1.93 4.76
CA LEU A 117 10.66 2.79 5.69
C LEU A 117 10.97 2.34 7.13
N PRO A 118 11.50 3.21 8.01
CA PRO A 118 11.88 2.82 9.38
C PRO A 118 10.68 2.23 10.15
N GLY A 119 10.85 1.00 10.63
CA GLY A 119 9.84 0.22 11.37
C GLY A 119 10.23 -1.25 11.36
N SER A 120 10.31 -1.89 12.53
CA SER A 120 10.91 -3.22 12.68
C SER A 120 10.10 -4.36 12.09
N THR A 121 8.88 -4.10 11.61
CA THR A 121 7.93 -5.11 11.13
C THR A 121 7.75 -5.09 9.61
N ARG A 122 8.45 -4.22 8.87
CA ARG A 122 8.29 -4.12 7.40
C ARG A 122 9.18 -5.15 6.70
N VAL A 123 8.56 -5.97 5.86
CA VAL A 123 9.23 -6.98 5.05
C VAL A 123 9.68 -6.41 3.71
N ARG A 124 8.78 -5.70 3.01
CA ARG A 124 9.06 -5.10 1.69
C ARG A 124 8.04 -4.02 1.34
N THR A 125 8.47 -2.97 0.66
CA THR A 125 7.57 -1.95 0.09
C THR A 125 7.65 -1.96 -1.43
N TYR A 126 6.50 -1.96 -2.08
CA TYR A 126 6.33 -1.79 -3.52
C TYR A 126 5.75 -0.41 -3.80
N VAL A 127 6.18 0.20 -4.91
CA VAL A 127 5.64 1.47 -5.39
C VAL A 127 4.96 1.25 -6.74
N TYR A 128 3.67 1.59 -6.79
CA TYR A 128 2.83 1.48 -7.96
C TYR A 128 2.28 2.85 -8.36
N ALA A 129 1.96 3.00 -9.65
CA ALA A 129 1.10 4.06 -10.12
C ALA A 129 -0.35 3.56 -10.18
N LEU A 130 -1.29 4.47 -9.96
CA LEU A 130 -2.68 4.33 -10.36
C LEU A 130 -3.02 5.46 -11.32
N GLU A 131 -3.89 5.16 -12.28
CA GLU A 131 -4.41 6.10 -13.25
C GLU A 131 -5.95 5.97 -13.28
N PRO A 132 -6.65 6.47 -12.24
CA PRO A 132 -8.09 6.29 -12.16
C PRO A 132 -8.82 6.92 -13.34
N GLU A 133 -9.79 6.19 -13.89
CA GLU A 133 -10.63 6.68 -15.00
C GLU A 133 -11.94 7.30 -14.50
N ARG A 134 -12.29 7.05 -13.24
CA ARG A 134 -13.56 7.46 -12.62
C ARG A 134 -13.36 7.96 -11.19
N GLY A 135 -14.41 8.58 -10.65
CA GLY A 135 -14.42 9.11 -9.29
C GLY A 135 -13.58 10.38 -9.10
N PRO A 136 -13.38 10.81 -7.85
CA PRO A 136 -12.60 11.98 -7.46
C PRO A 136 -11.18 12.08 -8.05
N LEU A 137 -10.57 10.95 -8.35
CA LEU A 137 -9.20 10.89 -8.87
C LEU A 137 -9.14 10.71 -10.39
N ALA A 138 -10.28 10.78 -11.10
CA ALA A 138 -10.34 10.60 -12.54
C ALA A 138 -9.35 11.50 -13.29
N GLY A 139 -8.51 10.91 -14.14
CA GLY A 139 -7.52 11.62 -14.94
C GLY A 139 -6.29 12.14 -14.17
N ARG A 140 -6.17 11.78 -12.88
CA ARG A 140 -4.98 12.08 -12.07
C ARG A 140 -4.11 10.83 -11.95
N THR A 141 -2.81 11.03 -11.79
CA THR A 141 -1.90 9.94 -11.39
C THR A 141 -1.78 9.94 -9.88
N ALA A 142 -2.07 8.81 -9.25
CA ALA A 142 -1.78 8.58 -7.84
C ALA A 142 -0.58 7.65 -7.70
N MET A 143 0.23 7.87 -6.67
CA MET A 143 1.29 6.98 -6.25
C MET A 143 0.78 6.12 -5.10
N VAL A 144 1.02 4.83 -5.18
CA VAL A 144 0.60 3.86 -4.16
C VAL A 144 1.80 3.12 -3.63
N PHE A 145 1.92 3.06 -2.31
CA PHE A 145 2.91 2.25 -1.62
C PHE A 145 2.20 1.07 -0.99
N VAL A 146 2.55 -0.15 -1.41
CA VAL A 146 2.06 -1.38 -0.77
C VAL A 146 3.20 -1.95 0.04
N THR A 147 3.06 -1.94 1.36
CA THR A 147 4.08 -2.42 2.29
C THR A 147 3.61 -3.70 2.93
N LEU A 148 4.38 -4.77 2.70
CA LEU A 148 4.22 -6.05 3.37
C LEU A 148 4.78 -5.93 4.78
N LEU A 149 3.97 -6.26 5.77
CA LEU A 149 4.34 -6.31 7.17
C LEU A 149 4.50 -7.77 7.63
N GLU A 150 5.22 -8.00 8.71
CA GLU A 150 5.21 -9.30 9.38
C GLU A 150 3.78 -9.78 9.66
N GLU A 151 3.60 -11.09 9.89
CA GLU A 151 2.28 -11.68 10.18
C GLU A 151 1.26 -11.61 9.02
N GLN A 152 1.71 -11.33 7.79
CA GLN A 152 0.87 -11.27 6.57
C GLN A 152 -0.10 -10.08 6.54
N GLU A 153 0.18 -9.02 7.29
CA GLU A 153 -0.55 -7.75 7.19
C GLU A 153 -0.01 -6.88 6.04
N ILE A 154 -0.85 -5.98 5.52
CA ILE A 154 -0.45 -5.04 4.45
C ILE A 154 -0.81 -3.61 4.84
N GLU A 155 0.16 -2.70 4.72
CA GLU A 155 -0.05 -1.26 4.81
C GLU A 155 -0.09 -0.67 3.39
N VAL A 156 -1.19 0.01 3.03
CA VAL A 156 -1.32 0.71 1.75
C VAL A 156 -1.34 2.21 1.95
N ARG A 157 -0.45 2.93 1.28
CA ARG A 157 -0.49 4.40 1.22
C ARG A 157 -0.90 4.85 -0.17
N VAL A 158 -1.89 5.73 -0.25
CA VAL A 158 -2.32 6.38 -1.49
C VAL A 158 -1.98 7.85 -1.42
N VAL A 159 -1.29 8.37 -2.43
CA VAL A 159 -0.89 9.77 -2.54
C VAL A 159 -1.26 10.30 -3.92
N SER A 160 -2.07 11.37 -3.97
CA SER A 160 -2.42 12.07 -5.21
C SER A 160 -2.51 13.56 -4.94
N GLY A 161 -1.69 14.35 -5.64
CA GLY A 161 -1.54 15.78 -5.38
C GLY A 161 -0.14 16.17 -4.88
N ASP A 162 0.09 17.46 -4.71
CA ASP A 162 1.35 18.03 -4.22
C ASP A 162 1.29 18.45 -2.73
N GLY A 163 0.12 18.31 -2.11
CA GLY A 163 -0.13 18.62 -0.70
C GLY A 163 -0.49 20.08 -0.44
N ALA A 164 -0.76 20.87 -1.50
CA ALA A 164 -1.14 22.27 -1.41
C ALA A 164 -2.63 22.48 -1.14
N GLU A 165 -3.50 21.57 -1.59
CA GLU A 165 -4.96 21.72 -1.50
C GLU A 165 -5.54 20.70 -0.51
N ASP A 166 -5.77 21.13 0.73
CA ASP A 166 -6.38 20.29 1.76
C ASP A 166 -7.89 20.18 1.57
N CYS A 167 -8.39 18.95 1.44
CA CYS A 167 -9.80 18.67 1.65
C CYS A 167 -10.07 18.67 3.17
N PRO A 168 -11.15 19.33 3.64
CA PRO A 168 -11.50 19.29 5.06
C PRO A 168 -11.57 17.83 5.52
N GLY A 169 -10.81 17.53 6.57
CA GLY A 169 -10.80 16.21 7.19
C GLY A 169 -12.13 16.04 7.90
N LEU A 170 -13.03 15.24 7.34
CA LEU A 170 -14.38 15.11 7.89
C LEU A 170 -14.32 14.65 9.35
N PRO A 171 -14.97 15.34 10.30
CA PRO A 171 -15.24 14.77 11.60
C PRO A 171 -16.10 13.51 11.44
N PHE A 172 -15.98 12.58 12.39
CA PHE A 172 -16.56 11.24 12.38
C PHE A 172 -18.09 11.17 12.16
N ARG A 173 -18.83 12.27 12.30
CA ARG A 173 -20.29 12.27 12.22
C ARG A 173 -20.79 13.24 11.16
N ASP A 174 -21.46 12.67 10.18
CA ASP A 174 -22.29 13.34 9.18
C ASP A 174 -21.61 14.58 8.58
N PRO A 175 -20.63 14.39 7.68
CA PRO A 175 -20.05 15.51 6.98
C PRO A 175 -21.14 16.34 6.30
N PRO A 176 -21.07 17.67 6.34
CA PRO A 176 -22.04 18.48 5.65
C PRO A 176 -21.99 18.17 4.13
N GLU A 177 -23.14 18.19 3.47
CA GLU A 177 -23.32 17.69 2.09
C GLU A 177 -22.38 18.35 1.07
N ASP A 178 -22.00 19.61 1.32
CA ASP A 178 -21.07 20.38 0.51
C ASP A 178 -19.62 19.84 0.56
N GLU A 179 -19.23 19.17 1.64
CA GLU A 179 -17.89 18.57 1.78
C GLU A 179 -17.79 17.22 1.06
N CYS A 180 -18.83 16.39 1.09
CA CYS A 180 -18.90 15.20 0.22
C CYS A 180 -18.88 15.62 -1.27
N ALA A 181 -19.56 16.71 -1.62
CA ALA A 181 -19.51 17.26 -2.98
C ALA A 181 -18.12 17.77 -3.37
N ALA A 182 -17.40 18.42 -2.45
CA ALA A 182 -16.04 18.91 -2.69
C ALA A 182 -15.06 17.75 -2.94
N ARG A 183 -15.16 16.66 -2.17
CA ARG A 183 -14.41 15.41 -2.44
C ARG A 183 -14.78 14.81 -3.79
N ALA A 184 -16.08 14.70 -4.08
CA ALA A 184 -16.56 14.16 -5.34
C ALA A 184 -16.06 14.95 -6.57
N ALA A 185 -15.84 16.26 -6.40
CA ALA A 185 -15.31 17.14 -7.43
C ALA A 185 -13.81 16.93 -7.71
N GLY A 186 -13.08 16.21 -6.84
CA GLY A 186 -11.68 15.85 -7.08
C GLY A 186 -10.70 17.02 -7.00
N THR A 187 -11.10 18.14 -6.39
CA THR A 187 -10.32 19.40 -6.37
C THR A 187 -9.24 19.45 -5.30
N CYS A 188 -9.21 18.49 -4.37
CA CYS A 188 -8.24 18.45 -3.27
C CYS A 188 -7.17 17.37 -3.47
N ASP A 189 -6.16 17.39 -2.61
CA ASP A 189 -5.17 16.34 -2.50
C ASP A 189 -5.66 15.18 -1.63
N PHE A 190 -5.26 13.98 -2.03
CA PHE A 190 -5.61 12.73 -1.37
C PHE A 190 -4.35 12.10 -0.81
N TYR A 191 -4.34 11.91 0.51
CA TYR A 191 -3.32 11.18 1.22
C TYR A 191 -4.03 10.22 2.18
N GLY A 192 -3.84 8.92 2.04
CA GLY A 192 -4.47 7.92 2.91
C GLY A 192 -3.49 6.83 3.27
N LEU A 193 -3.41 6.48 4.54
CA LEU A 193 -2.73 5.30 5.06
C LEU A 193 -3.81 4.29 5.45
N PHE A 194 -3.74 3.07 4.93
CA PHE A 194 -4.69 1.99 5.21
C PHE A 194 -3.96 0.80 5.79
N GLU A 195 -4.49 0.25 6.87
CA GLU A 195 -3.99 -0.98 7.50
C GLU A 195 -4.96 -2.10 7.08
N LEU A 196 -4.45 -3.11 6.36
CA LEU A 196 -5.25 -4.17 5.76
C LEU A 196 -4.93 -5.53 6.36
N ASP A 197 -5.98 -6.26 6.68
CA ASP A 197 -5.95 -7.65 7.09
C ASP A 197 -6.34 -8.57 5.92
N PRO A 198 -5.89 -9.84 5.92
CA PRO A 198 -6.40 -10.84 4.99
C PRO A 198 -7.92 -10.95 5.04
N ALA A 199 -8.58 -10.93 3.87
CA ALA A 199 -10.04 -10.96 3.72
C ALA A 199 -10.64 -12.38 3.61
#